data_AF-A0A3C1V9D1-F1
#
_entry.id   AF-A0A3C1V9D1-F1
#
_cell.length_a   1.000
_cell.length_b   1.000
_cell.length_c   1.000
_cell.angle_alpha   90.00
_cell.angle_beta   90.00
_cell.angle_gamma   90.00
#
_symmetry.space_group_name_H-M   'P 1'
#
loop_
_entity.id
_entity.type
_entity.pdbx_description
1 polymer ?
#
loop_
_entity_poly.entity_id
_entity_poly.type
_entity_poly.pdbx_seq_one_letter_code
_entity_poly.pdbx_strand_id
1 'polypeptide(L)' 'MSEQHGFMKALKCRECGREYPLNATHVCEFDFGPLEVAYDYDRIKKSLTKSAIESRPKTMWRYR' A
#
# COMPACT_ATOMS: atom_id res chain seq x y z
N MET A 1 6.74 -14.68 -13.14
CA MET A 1 5.74 -14.42 -12.08
C MET A 1 5.61 -12.91 -11.97
N SER A 2 4.60 -12.35 -12.64
CA SER A 2 4.38 -10.91 -12.72
C SER A 2 3.93 -10.39 -11.37
N GLU A 3 4.82 -9.75 -10.64
CA GLU A 3 4.48 -9.09 -9.39
C GLU A 3 3.56 -7.91 -9.67
N GLN A 4 2.25 -8.12 -9.54
CA GLN A 4 1.30 -7.02 -9.45
C GLN A 4 1.34 -6.47 -8.02
N HIS A 5 2.30 -5.59 -7.71
CA HIS A 5 2.37 -4.89 -6.41
C HIS A 5 1.22 -3.88 -6.18
N GLY A 6 0.17 -3.90 -7.01
CA GLY A 6 -0.99 -3.02 -6.88
C GLY A 6 -0.58 -1.54 -6.81
N PHE A 7 -1.09 -0.84 -5.79
CA PHE A 7 -0.72 0.54 -5.44
C PHE A 7 0.35 0.63 -4.35
N MET A 8 0.96 -0.49 -3.96
CA MET A 8 2.00 -0.51 -2.93
C MET A 8 3.30 0.01 -3.54
N LYS A 9 3.95 0.96 -2.87
CA LYS A 9 5.16 1.63 -3.33
C LYS A 9 6.41 1.14 -2.60
N ALA A 10 6.33 1.03 -1.28
CA ALA A 10 7.45 0.64 -0.43
C ALA A 10 6.94 0.10 0.92
N LEU A 11 7.83 -0.44 1.74
CA LEU A 11 7.60 -0.59 3.17
C LEU A 11 8.23 0.61 3.89
N LYS A 12 7.59 1.12 4.93
CA LYS A 12 8.05 2.27 5.70
C LYS A 12 8.05 1.94 7.18
N CYS A 13 9.17 2.16 7.86
CA CYS A 13 9.21 2.01 9.31
C CYS A 13 8.32 3.08 9.97
N ARG A 14 7.45 2.64 10.88
CA ARG A 14 6.56 3.53 11.61
C ARG A 14 7.31 4.52 12.51
N GLU A 15 8.43 4.09 13.09
CA GLU A 15 9.17 4.87 14.09
C GLU A 15 10.17 5.84 13.45
N CYS A 16 11.02 5.36 12.54
CA CYS A 16 12.07 6.18 11.93
C CYS A 16 11.76 6.69 10.52
N GLY A 17 10.69 6.19 9.90
CA GLY A 17 10.24 6.64 8.59
C GLY A 17 11.10 6.17 7.40
N ARG A 18 12.11 5.31 7.61
CA ARG A 18 12.93 4.75 6.52
C ARG A 18 12.09 3.91 5.58
N GLU A 19 12.36 4.04 4.29
CA GLU A 19 11.73 3.26 3.23
C GLU A 19 12.58 2.03 2.87
N TYR A 20 11.89 0.92 2.65
CA TYR A 20 12.43 -0.39 2.31
C TYR A 20 11.71 -0.92 1.07
N PRO A 21 12.37 -1.77 0.26
CA PRO A 21 11.71 -2.46 -0.85
C PRO A 21 10.58 -3.38 -0.33
N LEU A 22 9.59 -3.65 -1.20
CA LEU A 22 8.47 -4.56 -0.92
C LEU A 22 8.95 -6.02 -0.86
N ASN A 23 9.60 -6.38 0.24
CA ASN A 23 10.10 -7.72 0.52
C ASN A 23 9.32 -8.34 1.69
N ALA A 24 9.53 -9.63 1.96
CA ALA A 24 8.95 -10.33 3.11
C ALA A 24 9.64 -9.94 4.44
N THR A 25 9.72 -8.64 4.71
CA THR A 25 10.37 -8.05 5.88
C THR A 25 9.35 -7.24 6.66
N HIS A 26 9.30 -7.43 7.98
CA HIS A 26 8.33 -6.76 8.86
C HIS A 26 8.99 -5.94 9.98
N VAL A 27 10.32 -5.99 10.08
CA VAL A 27 11.12 -5.34 11.13
C VAL A 27 12.16 -4.42 10.51
N CYS A 28 12.27 -3.21 11.04
CA CYS A 28 13.33 -2.26 10.71
C CYS A 28 14.66 -2.72 11.32
N GLU A 29 15.74 -2.74 10.54
CA GLU A 29 17.08 -3.16 11.00
C GLU A 29 17.74 -2.17 11.99
N PHE A 30 17.23 -0.95 12.09
CA PHE A 30 17.82 0.09 12.93
C PHE A 30 17.15 0.18 14.30
N ASP A 31 15.82 0.29 14.31
CA ASP A 31 15.05 0.59 15.51
C ASP A 31 14.17 -0.58 15.95
N PHE A 32 14.24 -1.71 15.24
CA PHE A 32 13.40 -2.90 15.44
C PHE A 32 11.89 -2.60 15.41
N GLY A 33 11.53 -1.43 14.89
CA GLY A 33 10.14 -0.99 14.74
C GLY A 33 9.43 -1.73 13.61
N PRO A 34 8.08 -1.78 13.66
CA PRO A 34 7.28 -2.41 12.62
C PRO A 34 7.40 -1.66 11.29
N LEU A 35 7.46 -2.42 10.19
CA LEU A 35 7.34 -1.89 8.84
C LEU A 35 5.87 -1.92 8.39
N GLU A 36 5.38 -0.79 7.91
CA GLU A 36 4.04 -0.62 7.35
C GLU A 36 4.11 -0.41 5.83
N VAL A 37 3.05 -0.70 5.10
CA VAL A 37 3.03 -0.51 3.65
C VAL A 37 2.79 0.96 3.30
N ALA A 38 3.71 1.55 2.55
CA ALA A 38 3.55 2.86 1.93
C ALA A 38 2.87 2.70 0.56
N TYR A 39 1.70 3.34 0.39
CA TYR A 39 0.93 3.31 -0.85
C TYR A 39 1.17 4.55 -1.72
N ASP A 40 1.05 4.38 -3.03
CA ASP A 40 1.04 5.48 -4.01
C ASP A 40 -0.36 6.09 -4.11
N TYR A 41 -0.61 7.11 -3.29
CA TYR A 41 -1.90 7.81 -3.27
C TYR A 41 -2.20 8.57 -4.58
N ASP A 42 -1.18 8.98 -5.34
CA ASP A 42 -1.39 9.67 -6.62
C ASP A 42 -1.95 8.73 -7.68
N ARG A 43 -1.48 7.46 -7.69
CA ARG A 43 -2.06 6.41 -8.52
C ARG A 43 -3.43 5.96 -8.03
N ILE A 44 -3.60 5.81 -6.72
CA ILE A 44 -4.91 5.44 -6.13
C ILE A 44 -5.97 6.46 -6.50
N LYS A 45 -5.67 7.77 -6.35
CA LYS A 45 -6.63 8.84 -6.65
C LYS A 45 -7.15 8.82 -8.09
N LYS A 46 -6.34 8.35 -9.04
CA LYS A 46 -6.74 8.21 -10.45
C LYS A 46 -7.65 7.00 -10.70
N SER A 47 -7.49 5.93 -9.92
CA SER A 47 -8.21 4.67 -10.12
C SER A 47 -9.43 4.51 -9.21
N LEU A 48 -9.37 5.04 -7.99
CA LEU A 48 -10.39 4.89 -6.97
C LEU A 48 -11.22 6.19 -6.87
N THR A 49 -12.06 6.39 -7.87
CA THR A 49 -12.96 7.54 -7.93
C THR A 49 -14.32 7.22 -7.28
N LYS A 50 -15.04 8.24 -6.84
CA LYS A 50 -16.38 8.08 -6.26
C LYS A 50 -17.34 7.37 -7.23
N SER A 51 -17.30 7.74 -8.51
CA SER A 51 -18.11 7.11 -9.55
C SER A 51 -17.77 5.63 -9.75
N ALA A 52 -16.48 5.27 -9.72
CA ALA A 52 -16.05 3.88 -9.82
C ALA A 52 -16.48 3.04 -8.60
N ILE A 53 -16.48 3.63 -7.40
CA ILE A 53 -16.97 2.94 -6.19
C ILE A 53 -18.48 2.73 -6.26
N GLU A 54 -19.23 3.75 -6.69
CA GLU A 54 -20.70 3.69 -6.77
C GLU A 54 -21.19 2.72 -7.85
N SER A 55 -20.44 2.52 -8.94
CA SER A 55 -20.78 1.58 -10.00
C SER A 55 -20.52 0.11 -9.62
N ARG A 56 -19.80 -0.16 -8.52
CA ARG A 56 -19.43 -1.52 -8.09
C ARG A 56 -20.49 -2.13 -7.16
N PRO A 57 -20.58 -3.46 -7.09
CA PRO A 57 -21.43 -4.14 -6.10
C PRO A 57 -21.12 -3.67 -4.68
N LYS A 58 -22.15 -3.63 -3.81
CA LYS A 58 -22.03 -3.22 -2.40
C LYS A 58 -21.34 -4.29 -1.54
N THR A 59 -20.10 -4.64 -1.89
CA THR A 59 -19.23 -5.55 -1.14
C THR A 59 -18.04 -4.79 -0.57
N MET A 60 -17.29 -5.40 0.34
CA MET A 60 -16.05 -4.83 0.88
C MET A 60 -14.98 -4.57 -0.20
N TRP A 61 -15.03 -5.33 -1.30
CA TRP A 61 -14.06 -5.26 -2.39
C TRP A 61 -14.20 -4.04 -3.31
N ARG A 62 -15.25 -3.23 -3.12
CA ARG A 62 -15.48 -2.04 -3.95
C ARG A 62 -14.41 -0.94 -3.79
N TYR A 63 -13.62 -1.00 -2.72
CA TYR A 63 -12.56 -0.04 -2.39
C TYR A 63 -11.16 -0.46 -2.86
N ARG A 64 -11.06 -1.57 -3.57
CA ARG A 64 -9.80 -2.02 -4.16
C ARG A 64 -9.36 -1.14 -5.32
#